data_AF-A0A8H6YA52-F1
#
_entry.id   AF-A0A8H6YA52-F1
#
_cell.length_a   1.000
_cell.length_b   1.000
_cell.length_c   1.000
_cell.angle_alpha   90.00
_cell.angle_beta   90.00
_cell.angle_gamma   90.00
#
_symmetry.space_group_name_H-M   'P 1'
#
loop_
_entity.id
_entity.type
_entity.pdbx_description
1 polymer ?
#
loop_
_entity_poly.entity_id
_entity_poly.type
_entity_poly.pdbx_seq_one_letter_code
_entity_poly.pdbx_strand_id
1 'polypeptide(L)'
;MRDVLQTEELDIPAGIDVSIKSRLITVTGPRGTLSKNVRHVNMDIRLVKNANKNRVTLAVWQGGRKHVACLRTIRSLINNMIIGVTKGFQYKMRAVYAHFPINCIIQDSGRQVEIRNFLGEKTVRHVSMLEGVTVAESTAQKDELVIEGNDIDMVSQSAASIHGSCLVRNKDIRKFLDGIYVSGKGTIVQDEPNASERYLTVPSWPRTSLHRHSTPSCRPPPPKYNGRIPNTPFFASLISFLLGSLFGLGLLAALSGAFTLERPWWATYQLGFFFAAWAAFHWGEYAVTAGWNLEKCSVDSFLLENGSMYHIAHGTAVAEYVLTLYFRPAWKVHPYISLFGVTLVLLGQTLRSGAMIHASTNFSHAVAFRKRPSHVLVTDGIYAYLRHPSYAGFFYWALGTQLVLLNPVSFVLYSGAMWRFFFYRVKAEERALVAFFGEEYEKYRKRVGTWIPFVP
;
A
#
# COMPACT_ATOMS: atom_id res chain seq x y z
N MET A 1 14.56 -22.75 -4.43
CA MET A 1 16.02 -22.94 -4.40
C MET A 1 16.49 -22.76 -2.97
N ARG A 2 17.36 -23.65 -2.48
CA ARG A 2 18.03 -23.53 -1.17
C ARG A 2 19.50 -23.28 -1.44
N ASP A 3 20.08 -22.34 -0.73
CA ASP A 3 21.49 -22.02 -0.88
C ASP A 3 22.31 -22.99 -0.04
N VAL A 4 23.35 -23.61 -0.62
CA VAL A 4 24.17 -24.62 0.07
C VAL A 4 24.84 -24.02 1.30
N LEU A 5 25.42 -22.83 1.14
CA LEU A 5 26.01 -22.03 2.21
C LEU A 5 25.81 -20.55 1.87
N GLN A 6 25.33 -19.79 2.84
CA GLN A 6 25.37 -18.34 2.79
C GLN A 6 26.02 -17.82 4.08
N THR A 7 26.92 -16.85 3.94
CA THR A 7 27.67 -16.26 5.04
C THR A 7 27.55 -14.73 5.06
N GLU A 8 27.65 -14.17 6.26
CA GLU A 8 27.71 -12.72 6.52
C GLU A 8 28.79 -12.45 7.57
N GLU A 9 29.53 -11.36 7.43
CA GLU A 9 30.61 -10.98 8.34
C GLU A 9 30.38 -9.60 8.94
N LEU A 10 30.81 -9.43 10.19
CA LEU A 10 30.79 -8.15 10.90
C LEU A 10 32.15 -7.89 11.56
N ASP A 11 32.79 -6.79 11.20
CA ASP A 11 34.00 -6.28 11.85
C ASP A 11 33.67 -5.70 13.22
N ILE A 12 34.43 -6.09 14.26
CA ILE A 12 34.28 -5.54 15.62
C ILE A 12 35.25 -4.36 15.78
N PRO A 13 34.77 -3.17 16.21
CA PRO A 13 35.64 -2.03 16.53
C PRO A 13 36.60 -2.31 17.69
N ALA A 14 37.71 -1.57 17.77
CA ALA A 14 38.62 -1.66 18.91
C ALA A 14 37.94 -1.23 20.22
N GLY A 15 38.31 -1.87 21.33
CA GLY A 15 37.80 -1.54 22.68
C GLY A 15 36.44 -2.16 23.03
N ILE A 16 35.95 -3.12 22.24
CA ILE A 16 34.68 -3.81 22.47
C ILE A 16 34.93 -5.30 22.55
N ASP A 17 34.42 -5.94 23.60
CA ASP A 17 34.48 -7.39 23.75
C ASP A 17 33.13 -8.02 23.39
N VAL A 18 33.18 -9.08 22.58
CA VAL A 18 32.01 -9.81 22.12
C VAL A 18 32.17 -11.27 22.48
N SER A 19 31.27 -11.81 23.29
CA SER A 19 31.23 -13.22 23.65
C SER A 19 29.97 -13.88 23.10
N ILE A 20 30.13 -15.08 22.54
CA ILE A 20 29.04 -15.85 21.95
C ILE A 20 29.05 -17.24 22.58
N LYS A 21 28.00 -17.58 23.34
CA LYS A 21 27.84 -18.88 24.00
C LYS A 21 26.47 -19.45 23.66
N SER A 22 26.41 -20.55 22.91
CA SER A 22 25.14 -21.21 22.54
C SER A 22 24.09 -20.25 21.98
N ARG A 23 24.50 -19.39 21.02
CA ARG A 23 23.67 -18.34 20.40
C ARG A 23 23.10 -17.30 21.38
N LEU A 24 23.67 -17.18 22.57
CA LEU A 24 23.55 -16.00 23.44
C LEU A 24 24.73 -15.09 23.13
N ILE A 25 24.44 -13.88 22.67
CA ILE A 25 25.44 -12.89 22.29
C ILE A 25 25.50 -11.85 23.40
N THR A 26 26.68 -11.66 23.98
CA THR A 26 26.94 -10.62 24.97
C THR A 26 27.99 -9.67 24.43
N VAL A 27 27.69 -8.38 24.42
CA VAL A 27 28.56 -7.31 23.94
C VAL A 27 28.87 -6.39 25.12
N THR A 28 30.14 -6.21 25.41
CA THR A 28 30.63 -5.35 26.50
C THR A 28 31.42 -4.19 25.91
N GLY A 29 31.07 -2.98 26.32
CA GLY A 29 31.76 -1.76 25.90
C GLY A 29 31.81 -0.72 27.01
N PRO A 30 32.28 0.50 26.71
CA PRO A 30 32.53 1.54 27.71
C PRO A 30 31.26 2.00 28.45
N ARG A 31 30.09 1.97 27.80
CA ARG A 31 28.81 2.39 28.41
C ARG A 31 28.08 1.27 29.16
N GLY A 32 28.62 0.05 29.17
CA GLY A 32 28.03 -1.11 29.84
C GLY A 32 27.96 -2.34 28.95
N THR A 33 27.09 -3.27 29.35
CA THR A 33 26.98 -4.61 28.74
C THR A 33 25.57 -4.86 28.26
N LEU A 34 25.42 -5.40 27.05
CA LEU A 34 24.15 -5.84 26.47
C LEU A 34 24.19 -7.33 26.17
N SER A 35 23.06 -8.00 26.35
CA SER A 35 22.91 -9.43 26.06
C SER A 35 21.65 -9.69 25.24
N LYS A 36 21.77 -10.51 24.18
CA LYS A 36 20.65 -10.89 23.31
C LYS A 36 20.66 -12.38 23.02
N ASN A 37 19.51 -13.02 23.20
CA ASN A 37 19.32 -14.43 22.91
C ASN A 37 18.73 -14.62 21.50
N VAL A 38 19.47 -15.32 20.62
CA VAL A 38 19.04 -15.62 19.24
C VAL A 38 18.91 -17.12 18.98
N ARG A 39 18.67 -17.93 20.01
CA ARG A 39 18.53 -19.40 19.90
C ARG A 39 17.40 -19.87 18.99
N HIS A 40 16.38 -19.04 18.78
CA HIS A 40 15.25 -19.32 17.89
C HIS A 40 15.67 -19.43 16.41
N VAL A 41 16.83 -18.89 16.03
CA VAL A 41 17.35 -18.98 14.66
C VAL A 41 18.43 -20.04 14.58
N ASN A 42 18.26 -20.98 13.65
CA ASN A 42 19.23 -22.04 13.39
C ASN A 42 20.35 -21.54 12.49
N MET A 43 21.41 -20.99 13.07
CA MET A 43 22.59 -20.57 12.33
C MET A 43 23.85 -20.77 13.16
N ASP A 44 24.98 -20.82 12.46
CA ASP A 44 26.29 -20.85 13.06
C ASP A 44 26.78 -19.40 13.26
N ILE A 45 27.24 -19.10 14.48
CA ILE A 45 27.72 -17.78 14.86
C ILE A 45 29.09 -17.99 15.51
N ARG A 46 30.14 -17.57 14.82
CA ARG A 46 31.52 -17.78 15.25
C ARG A 46 32.23 -16.45 15.41
N LEU A 47 32.99 -16.34 16.50
CA LEU A 47 33.96 -15.27 16.68
C LEU A 47 35.30 -15.74 16.09
N VAL A 48 35.76 -15.07 15.04
CA VAL A 48 37.06 -15.29 14.42
C VAL A 48 38.01 -14.24 14.94
N LYS A 49 38.98 -14.66 15.76
CA LYS A 49 40.04 -13.80 16.28
C LYS A 49 41.23 -13.86 15.34
N ASN A 50 41.45 -12.82 14.56
CA ASN A 50 42.65 -12.66 13.74
C ASN A 50 43.58 -11.62 14.35
N ALA A 51 44.88 -11.75 14.11
CA ALA A 51 45.91 -10.86 14.67
C ALA A 51 45.67 -9.35 14.41
N ASN A 52 44.97 -9.01 13.32
CA ASN A 52 44.71 -7.62 12.92
C ASN A 52 43.28 -7.13 13.20
N LYS A 53 42.25 -7.99 13.13
CA LYS A 53 40.83 -7.59 13.30
C LYS A 53 39.99 -8.75 13.84
N ASN A 54 39.19 -8.48 14.88
CA ASN A 54 38.19 -9.43 15.37
C ASN A 54 36.93 -9.35 14.49
N ARG A 55 36.42 -10.51 14.06
CA ARG A 55 35.23 -10.61 13.21
C ARG A 55 34.21 -11.58 13.78
N VAL A 56 32.94 -11.26 13.63
CA VAL A 56 31.84 -12.21 13.82
C VAL A 56 31.41 -12.73 12.46
N THR A 57 31.50 -14.04 12.27
CA THR A 57 31.01 -14.73 11.06
C THR A 57 29.70 -15.42 11.37
N LEU A 58 28.70 -15.16 10.54
CA LEU A 58 27.37 -15.76 10.59
C LEU A 58 27.21 -16.66 9.37
N ALA A 59 26.79 -17.91 9.56
CA ALA A 59 26.62 -18.85 8.47
C ALA A 59 25.31 -19.63 8.58
N VAL A 60 24.62 -19.79 7.45
CA VAL A 60 23.45 -20.65 7.29
C VAL A 60 23.75 -21.68 6.20
N TRP A 61 23.55 -22.95 6.54
CA TRP A 61 23.71 -24.08 5.63
C TRP A 61 22.34 -24.53 5.11
N GLN A 62 22.26 -24.81 3.81
CA GLN A 62 21.05 -25.33 3.15
C GLN A 62 19.79 -24.46 3.41
N GLY A 63 19.98 -23.15 3.55
CA GLY A 63 18.94 -22.20 3.93
C GLY A 63 17.98 -21.92 2.78
N GLY A 64 16.67 -21.90 3.08
CA GLY A 64 15.69 -21.28 2.20
C GLY A 64 15.75 -19.76 2.28
N ARG A 65 15.15 -19.04 1.32
CA ARG A 65 15.16 -17.57 1.23
C ARG A 65 14.87 -16.83 2.56
N LYS A 66 13.88 -17.29 3.34
CA LYS A 66 13.51 -16.66 4.62
C LYS A 66 14.59 -16.83 5.70
N HIS A 67 15.24 -17.99 5.69
CA HIS A 67 16.29 -18.33 6.65
C HIS A 67 17.59 -17.59 6.34
N VAL A 68 17.93 -17.49 5.06
CA VAL A 68 19.05 -16.65 4.58
C VAL A 68 18.87 -15.19 4.99
N ALA A 69 17.64 -14.67 4.93
CA ALA A 69 17.36 -13.29 5.36
C ALA A 69 17.66 -13.05 6.86
N CYS A 70 17.62 -14.09 7.71
CA CYS A 70 17.94 -13.97 9.14
C CYS A 70 19.41 -13.64 9.40
N LEU A 71 20.34 -13.98 8.49
CA LEU A 71 21.77 -13.63 8.62
C LEU A 71 21.93 -12.11 8.78
N ARG A 72 21.29 -11.35 7.89
CA ARG A 72 21.34 -9.88 7.93
C ARG A 72 20.65 -9.32 9.16
N THR A 73 19.56 -9.92 9.60
CA THR A 73 18.86 -9.52 10.84
C THR A 73 19.78 -9.63 12.05
N ILE A 74 20.46 -10.76 12.23
CA ILE A 74 21.36 -10.98 13.37
C ILE A 74 22.60 -10.10 13.26
N ARG A 75 23.15 -9.91 12.05
CA ARG A 75 24.23 -8.95 11.79
C ARG A 75 23.85 -7.54 12.27
N SER A 76 22.66 -7.07 11.90
CA SER A 76 22.17 -5.74 12.31
C SER A 76 21.93 -5.64 13.82
N LEU A 77 21.43 -6.70 14.46
CA LEU A 77 21.26 -6.73 15.92
C LEU A 77 22.60 -6.56 16.64
N ILE A 78 23.64 -7.29 16.21
CA ILE A 78 24.98 -7.17 16.80
C ILE A 78 25.55 -5.77 16.58
N ASN A 79 25.42 -5.23 15.36
CA ASN A 79 25.87 -3.87 15.06
C ASN A 79 25.16 -2.81 15.93
N ASN A 80 23.86 -2.95 16.17
CA ASN A 80 23.13 -2.05 17.05
C ASN A 80 23.56 -2.18 18.51
N MET A 81 23.84 -3.40 19.00
CA MET A 81 24.40 -3.59 20.35
C MET A 81 25.76 -2.91 20.50
N ILE A 82 26.64 -3.04 19.48
CA ILE A 82 27.95 -2.38 19.41
C ILE A 82 27.80 -0.85 19.49
N ILE A 83 26.91 -0.27 18.69
CA ILE A 83 26.63 1.18 18.73
C ILE A 83 26.04 1.59 20.09
N GLY A 84 25.17 0.77 20.66
CA GLY A 84 24.56 1.00 21.97
C GLY A 84 25.57 1.09 23.11
N VAL A 85 26.52 0.14 23.19
CA VAL A 85 27.54 0.14 24.26
C VAL A 85 28.66 1.16 24.05
N THR A 86 28.80 1.71 22.83
CA THR A 86 29.81 2.74 22.52
C THR A 86 29.25 4.14 22.60
N LYS A 87 28.20 4.43 21.84
CA LYS A 87 27.64 5.77 21.69
C LYS A 87 26.33 5.97 22.43
N GLY A 88 25.56 4.90 22.65
CA GLY A 88 24.20 4.95 23.19
C GLY A 88 23.20 5.56 22.19
N PHE A 89 21.91 5.30 22.38
CA PHE A 89 20.84 5.79 21.51
C PHE A 89 20.04 6.91 22.18
N GLN A 90 19.69 7.92 21.39
CA GLN A 90 18.87 9.05 21.81
C GLN A 90 17.69 9.24 20.84
N TYR A 91 16.48 9.26 21.38
CA TYR A 91 15.25 9.55 20.63
C TYR A 91 14.69 10.87 21.12
N LYS A 92 14.53 11.82 20.21
CA LYS A 92 13.87 13.11 20.49
C LYS A 92 12.41 12.98 20.11
N MET A 93 11.52 13.37 21.03
CA MET A 93 10.08 13.33 20.83
C MET A 93 9.49 14.72 21.08
N ARG A 94 8.63 15.20 20.18
CA ARG A 94 7.95 16.49 20.31
C ARG A 94 6.47 16.31 20.61
N ALA A 95 5.97 17.07 21.58
CA ALA A 95 4.55 17.21 21.81
C ALA A 95 3.98 18.21 20.79
N VAL A 96 3.00 17.76 20.01
CA VAL A 96 2.30 18.55 19.00
C VAL A 96 0.86 18.71 19.48
N TYR A 97 0.37 19.95 19.47
CA TYR A 97 -1.00 20.27 19.87
C TYR A 97 -1.50 21.52 19.13
N ALA A 98 -2.82 21.64 19.01
CA ALA A 98 -3.45 22.81 18.38
C ALA A 98 -3.91 23.85 19.42
N HIS A 99 -4.72 23.42 20.40
CA HIS A 99 -5.39 24.33 21.34
C HIS A 99 -5.08 24.01 22.80
N PHE A 100 -5.05 22.73 23.18
CA PHE A 100 -4.77 22.32 24.55
C PHE A 100 -3.29 21.93 24.69
N PRO A 101 -2.47 22.70 25.44
CA PRO A 101 -1.06 22.35 25.63
C PRO A 101 -0.93 21.04 26.42
N ILE A 102 -0.08 20.16 25.92
CA ILE A 102 0.18 18.85 26.53
C ILE A 102 1.31 19.02 27.55
N ASN A 103 1.01 18.77 28.82
CA ASN A 103 2.01 18.86 29.89
C ASN A 103 2.60 17.48 30.13
N CYS A 104 3.91 17.33 29.93
CA CYS A 104 4.66 16.13 30.27
C CYS A 104 5.39 16.40 31.58
N ILE A 105 5.23 15.55 32.59
CA ILE A 105 5.92 15.66 33.87
C ILE A 105 6.72 14.38 34.08
N ILE A 106 8.02 14.54 34.26
CA ILE A 106 8.92 13.42 34.48
C ILE A 106 8.97 13.09 35.97
N GLN A 107 8.79 11.81 36.30
CA GLN A 107 8.81 11.28 37.66
C GLN A 107 9.81 10.12 37.79
N ASP A 108 10.05 9.71 39.02
CA ASP A 108 10.92 8.58 39.37
C ASP A 108 12.31 8.67 38.72
N SER A 109 12.95 9.84 38.87
CA SER A 109 14.29 10.12 38.32
C SER A 109 14.45 9.81 36.82
N GLY A 110 13.39 10.01 36.03
CA GLY A 110 13.42 9.75 34.59
C GLY A 110 12.95 8.36 34.16
N ARG A 111 12.31 7.59 35.06
CA ARG A 111 11.74 6.28 34.72
C ARG A 111 10.24 6.29 34.43
N GLN A 112 9.54 7.39 34.72
CA GLN A 112 8.12 7.52 34.44
C GLN A 112 7.79 8.89 33.87
N VAL A 113 6.85 8.93 32.93
CA VAL A 113 6.29 10.18 32.39
C VAL A 113 4.80 10.21 32.67
N GLU A 114 4.34 11.29 33.29
CA GLU A 114 2.93 11.64 33.36
C GLU A 114 2.57 12.62 32.25
N ILE A 115 1.51 12.31 31.52
CA ILE A 115 1.00 13.16 30.44
C ILE A 115 -0.36 13.69 30.89
N ARG A 116 -0.47 15.01 31.01
CA ARG A 116 -1.66 15.72 31.48
C ARG A 116 -2.22 16.62 30.38
N ASN A 117 -3.52 16.89 30.44
CA ASN A 117 -4.23 17.81 29.54
C ASN A 117 -4.19 17.42 28.04
N PHE A 118 -3.94 16.15 27.74
CA PHE A 118 -3.98 15.66 26.36
C PHE A 118 -5.40 15.81 25.81
N LEU A 119 -5.54 16.57 24.71
CA LEU A 119 -6.83 16.91 24.08
C LEU A 119 -7.85 17.58 25.03
N GLY A 120 -7.39 18.17 26.14
CA GLY A 120 -8.26 18.77 27.16
C GLY A 120 -8.89 17.75 28.13
N GLU A 121 -8.44 16.50 28.13
CA GLU A 121 -8.93 15.48 29.06
C GLU A 121 -8.41 15.71 30.50
N LYS A 122 -9.24 15.38 31.50
CA LYS A 122 -8.85 15.40 32.93
C LYS A 122 -8.08 14.16 33.37
N THR A 123 -8.05 13.11 32.55
CA THR A 123 -7.37 11.85 32.86
C THR A 123 -5.86 12.00 32.69
N VAL A 124 -5.10 11.67 33.74
CA VAL A 124 -3.63 11.62 33.68
C VAL A 124 -3.20 10.27 33.13
N ARG A 125 -2.29 10.28 32.16
CA ARG A 125 -1.74 9.06 31.55
C ARG A 125 -0.34 8.84 32.07
N HIS A 126 -0.09 7.69 32.68
CA HIS A 126 1.22 7.33 33.23
C HIS A 126 1.90 6.34 32.29
N VAL A 127 3.13 6.62 31.90
CA VAL A 127 3.94 5.76 31.05
C VAL A 127 5.27 5.48 31.75
N SER A 128 5.46 4.22 32.16
CA SER A 128 6.73 3.75 32.72
C SER A 128 7.69 3.36 31.60
N MET A 129 8.95 3.78 31.72
CA MET A 129 10.03 3.43 30.80
C MET A 129 10.49 1.99 31.06
N LEU A 130 11.05 1.36 30.02
CA LEU A 130 11.65 0.04 30.15
C LEU A 130 13.02 0.09 30.85
N GLU A 131 13.51 -1.07 31.25
CA GLU A 131 14.78 -1.19 31.98
C GLU A 131 15.95 -0.57 31.19
N GLY A 132 16.78 0.21 31.89
CA GLY A 132 17.96 0.86 31.30
C GLY A 132 17.65 2.04 30.37
N VAL A 133 16.40 2.53 30.35
CA VAL A 133 15.98 3.72 29.59
C VAL A 133 15.63 4.85 30.55
N THR A 134 16.10 6.05 30.23
CA THR A 134 15.80 7.29 30.95
C THR A 134 15.11 8.29 30.04
N VAL A 135 14.25 9.12 30.61
CA VAL A 135 13.59 10.23 29.93
C VAL A 135 13.94 11.55 30.62
N ALA A 136 14.23 12.56 29.81
CA ALA A 136 14.54 13.92 30.25
C ALA A 136 13.79 14.94 29.37
N GLU A 137 13.56 16.13 29.90
CA GLU A 137 13.08 17.26 29.11
C GLU A 137 14.26 17.94 28.41
N SER A 138 14.07 18.33 27.15
CA SER A 138 15.08 19.02 26.36
C SER A 138 15.24 20.46 26.86
N THR A 139 16.46 20.86 27.22
CA THR A 139 16.76 22.26 27.57
C THR A 139 16.84 23.18 26.35
N ALA A 140 17.12 22.60 25.17
CA ALA A 140 17.32 23.36 23.93
C ALA A 140 16.01 23.71 23.21
N GLN A 141 14.97 22.92 23.40
CA GLN A 141 13.71 23.04 22.66
C GLN A 141 12.53 22.84 23.61
N LYS A 142 11.61 23.80 23.60
CA LYS A 142 10.35 23.70 24.33
C LYS A 142 9.50 22.53 23.82
N ASP A 143 8.78 21.87 24.74
CA ASP A 143 7.82 20.78 24.48
C ASP A 143 8.47 19.54 23.80
N GLU A 144 9.74 19.27 24.11
CA GLU A 144 10.51 18.14 23.57
C GLU A 144 11.03 17.24 24.72
N LEU A 145 10.73 15.95 24.61
CA LEU A 145 11.26 14.88 25.47
C LEU A 145 12.44 14.20 24.78
N VAL A 146 13.44 13.86 25.57
CA VAL A 146 14.66 13.15 25.15
C VAL A 146 14.68 11.81 25.88
N ILE A 147 14.67 10.72 25.12
CA ILE A 147 14.69 9.35 25.63
C ILE A 147 16.04 8.74 25.31
N GLU A 148 16.73 8.26 26.33
CA GLU A 148 18.10 7.78 26.23
C GLU A 148 18.24 6.37 26.78
N GLY A 149 19.13 5.59 26.18
CA GLY A 149 19.45 4.25 26.65
C GLY A 149 20.47 3.54 25.77
N ASN A 150 20.96 2.40 26.23
CA ASN A 150 21.96 1.63 25.50
C ASN A 150 21.31 0.62 24.53
N ASP A 151 20.15 0.05 24.86
CA ASP A 151 19.42 -0.88 23.97
C ASP A 151 18.38 -0.13 23.11
N ILE A 152 18.57 -0.19 21.78
CA ILE A 152 17.66 0.43 20.81
C ILE A 152 16.23 -0.11 20.90
N ASP A 153 16.07 -1.39 21.23
CA ASP A 153 14.74 -2.01 21.29
C ASP A 153 13.96 -1.43 22.47
N MET A 154 14.61 -1.29 23.63
CA MET A 154 14.00 -0.74 24.84
C MET A 154 13.72 0.76 24.70
N VAL A 155 14.66 1.52 24.11
CA VAL A 155 14.48 2.96 23.85
C VAL A 155 13.34 3.19 22.87
N SER A 156 13.34 2.48 21.74
CA SER A 156 12.29 2.64 20.71
C SER A 156 10.93 2.18 21.22
N GLN A 157 10.86 1.11 22.02
CA GLN A 157 9.60 0.63 22.58
C GLN A 157 9.06 1.61 23.64
N SER A 158 9.93 2.19 24.47
CA SER A 158 9.53 3.21 25.45
C SER A 158 8.97 4.46 24.75
N ALA A 159 9.62 4.92 23.67
CA ALA A 159 9.11 5.98 22.81
C ALA A 159 7.74 5.64 22.19
N ALA A 160 7.58 4.39 21.73
CA ALA A 160 6.32 3.91 21.17
C ALA A 160 5.19 3.84 22.22
N SER A 161 5.50 3.47 23.48
CA SER A 161 4.54 3.46 24.59
C SER A 161 4.02 4.86 24.92
N ILE A 162 4.89 5.89 24.87
CA ILE A 162 4.48 7.30 25.01
C ILE A 162 3.54 7.68 23.88
N HIS A 163 3.94 7.43 22.62
CA HIS A 163 3.12 7.75 21.46
C HIS A 163 1.76 7.03 21.49
N GLY A 164 1.75 5.74 21.79
CA GLY A 164 0.54 4.91 21.88
C GLY A 164 -0.42 5.38 22.98
N SER A 165 0.12 5.91 24.08
CA SER A 165 -0.66 6.53 25.14
C SER A 165 -1.31 7.85 24.70
N CYS A 166 -0.81 8.52 23.67
CA CYS A 166 -1.35 9.78 23.15
C CYS A 166 -2.09 9.61 21.82
N LEU A 167 -2.74 8.47 21.59
CA LEU A 167 -3.54 8.26 20.39
C LEU A 167 -4.96 8.84 20.54
N VAL A 168 -5.32 9.72 19.60
CA VAL A 168 -6.67 10.25 19.46
C VAL A 168 -7.63 9.13 19.05
N ARG A 169 -8.74 8.98 19.79
CA ARG A 169 -9.81 8.01 19.50
C ARG A 169 -11.11 8.73 19.14
N ASN A 170 -11.97 8.05 18.38
CA ASN A 170 -13.32 8.53 18.02
C ASN A 170 -13.36 9.92 17.34
N LYS A 171 -12.28 10.32 16.67
CA LYS A 171 -12.16 11.56 15.88
C LYS A 171 -11.34 11.29 14.62
N ASP A 172 -11.43 12.18 13.63
CA ASP A 172 -10.60 12.11 12.43
C ASP A 172 -9.16 12.52 12.72
N ILE A 173 -8.26 11.54 12.75
CA ILE A 173 -6.82 11.71 13.00
C ILE A 173 -6.09 12.55 11.95
N ARG A 174 -6.74 12.90 10.83
CA ARG A 174 -6.16 13.80 9.82
C ARG A 174 -6.36 15.27 10.17
N LYS A 175 -7.31 15.56 11.06
CA LYS A 175 -7.61 16.92 11.55
C LYS A 175 -7.11 17.13 12.98
N PHE A 176 -7.29 16.12 13.83
CA PHE A 176 -6.80 16.13 15.21
C PHE A 176 -5.45 15.40 15.25
N LEU A 177 -4.39 16.16 15.00
CA LEU A 177 -2.99 15.69 14.94
C LEU A 177 -2.26 15.84 16.28
N ASP A 178 -3.00 16.14 17.35
CA ASP A 178 -2.46 16.29 18.70
C ASP A 178 -1.88 14.95 19.20
N GLY A 179 -0.64 14.98 19.68
CA GLY A 179 0.08 13.78 20.11
C GLY A 179 1.56 14.04 20.35
N ILE A 180 2.28 13.03 20.85
CA ILE A 180 3.73 13.09 21.04
C ILE A 180 4.39 12.18 20.01
N TYR A 181 5.30 12.73 19.21
CA TYR A 181 5.89 12.05 18.05
C TYR A 181 7.41 12.08 18.08
N VAL A 182 8.06 11.04 17.57
CA VAL A 182 9.52 11.01 17.39
C VAL A 182 9.91 12.03 16.30
N SER A 183 10.65 13.07 16.68
CA SER A 183 11.15 14.11 15.79
C SER A 183 12.52 13.78 15.21
N GLY A 184 13.36 13.06 15.97
CA GLY A 184 14.71 12.70 15.56
C GLY A 184 15.23 11.46 16.27
N LYS A 185 16.14 10.76 15.60
CA LYS A 185 16.86 9.60 16.13
C LYS A 185 18.35 9.87 15.99
N GLY A 186 19.09 9.76 17.08
CA GLY A 186 20.53 9.99 17.11
C GLY A 186 21.21 9.11 18.13
N THR A 187 22.49 9.41 18.36
CA THR A 187 23.28 8.83 19.45
C THR A 187 23.52 9.85 20.54
N ILE A 188 23.83 9.38 21.75
CA ILE A 188 24.10 10.26 22.88
C ILE A 188 25.47 10.90 22.72
N VAL A 189 26.49 10.08 22.45
CA VAL A 189 27.79 10.57 22.01
C VAL A 189 27.70 10.90 20.52
N GLN A 190 27.86 12.17 20.21
CA GLN A 190 28.00 12.65 18.84
C GLN A 190 29.48 12.57 18.48
N ASP A 191 29.82 11.95 17.36
CA ASP A 191 31.19 12.09 16.84
C ASP A 191 31.35 13.54 16.37
N GLU A 192 32.52 14.14 16.59
CA GLU A 192 32.82 15.43 15.94
C GLU A 192 32.63 15.27 14.43
N PRO A 193 31.94 16.21 13.76
CA PRO A 193 31.73 16.10 12.33
C PRO A 193 33.09 16.14 11.64
N ASN A 194 33.47 15.03 10.99
CA ASN A 194 34.59 15.00 10.07
C ASN A 194 34.46 16.20 9.12
N ALA A 195 35.57 16.90 8.85
CA ALA A 195 35.58 18.12 8.05
C ALA A 195 34.98 17.96 6.62
N SER A 196 34.80 16.72 6.16
CA SER A 196 34.12 16.35 4.91
C SER A 196 32.58 16.35 4.98
N GLU A 197 31.96 16.38 6.17
CA GLU A 197 30.49 16.43 6.37
C GLU A 197 29.97 17.85 6.70
N ARG A 198 30.86 18.85 6.84
CA ARG A 198 30.47 20.26 7.06
C ARG A 198 29.69 20.89 5.90
N TYR A 199 29.56 20.20 4.76
CA TYR A 199 28.74 20.62 3.62
C TYR A 199 27.32 20.01 3.62
N LEU A 200 26.90 19.28 4.66
CA LEU A 200 25.55 18.70 4.77
C LEU A 200 24.73 19.26 5.94
N THR A 201 25.13 20.37 6.54
CA THR A 201 24.21 21.19 7.34
C THR A 201 23.33 21.98 6.38
N VAL A 202 22.10 21.50 6.20
CA VAL A 202 21.06 22.17 5.40
C VAL A 202 20.85 23.58 6.00
N PRO A 203 21.15 24.68 5.28
CA PRO A 203 20.76 26.01 5.72
C PRO A 203 19.24 26.07 5.74
N SER A 204 18.67 26.83 6.68
CA SER A 204 17.26 27.18 6.70
C SER A 204 16.84 27.69 5.30
N TRP A 205 15.95 26.95 4.65
CA TRP A 205 15.57 27.19 3.26
C TRP A 205 15.00 28.61 3.05
N PRO A 206 15.60 29.43 2.18
CA PRO A 206 14.84 30.46 1.47
C PRO A 206 13.92 29.76 0.48
N ARG A 207 12.66 30.20 0.42
CA ARG A 207 11.68 29.70 -0.55
C ARG A 207 12.16 30.00 -1.97
N THR A 208 12.65 29.01 -2.73
CA THR A 208 12.55 29.01 -4.20
C THR A 208 12.91 27.66 -4.83
N SER A 209 12.20 27.37 -5.92
CA SER A 209 12.18 26.23 -6.86
C SER A 209 13.28 25.15 -6.78
N LEU A 210 12.84 23.92 -6.46
CA LEU A 210 13.62 22.67 -6.51
C LEU A 210 13.81 22.16 -7.95
N HIS A 211 15.05 22.11 -8.42
CA HIS A 211 15.50 21.03 -9.32
C HIS A 211 16.06 19.89 -8.46
N ARG A 212 15.54 18.67 -8.65
CA ARG A 212 15.91 17.46 -7.86
C ARG A 212 17.00 16.67 -8.58
N HIS A 213 18.13 16.48 -7.91
CA HIS A 213 18.98 15.31 -8.13
C HIS A 213 18.38 14.08 -7.44
N SER A 214 18.53 12.93 -8.09
CA SER A 214 17.92 11.62 -7.77
C SER A 214 18.60 10.91 -6.59
N THR A 215 17.80 10.57 -5.57
CA THR A 215 18.17 9.69 -4.44
C THR A 215 17.94 8.21 -4.77
N PRO A 216 18.63 7.26 -4.09
CA PRO A 216 18.43 5.83 -4.31
C PRO A 216 17.05 5.39 -3.82
N SER A 217 16.43 4.48 -4.58
CA SER A 217 15.03 4.11 -4.52
C SER A 217 14.58 3.57 -3.14
N CYS A 218 13.84 4.39 -2.38
CA CYS A 218 12.89 3.89 -1.40
C CYS A 218 11.87 3.01 -2.12
N ARG A 219 11.72 1.75 -1.69
CA ARG A 219 10.61 0.92 -2.17
C ARG A 219 9.28 1.65 -1.89
N PRO A 220 8.37 1.73 -2.87
CA PRO A 220 7.09 2.38 -2.66
C PRO A 220 6.34 1.66 -1.52
N PRO A 221 5.51 2.39 -0.75
CA PRO A 221 4.62 1.77 0.23
C PRO A 221 3.76 0.69 -0.46
N PRO A 222 3.41 -0.40 0.26
CA PRO A 222 2.56 -1.44 -0.29
C PRO A 222 1.24 -0.83 -0.82
N PRO A 223 0.65 -1.42 -1.88
CA PRO A 223 -0.60 -0.91 -2.43
C PRO A 223 -1.67 -0.79 -1.33
N LYS A 224 -2.50 0.26 -1.44
CA LYS A 224 -3.65 0.45 -0.55
C LYS A 224 -4.61 -0.72 -0.73
N TYR A 225 -4.54 -1.66 0.19
CA TYR A 225 -5.45 -2.77 0.33
C TYR A 225 -6.59 -2.34 1.27
N ASN A 226 -7.84 -2.55 0.85
CA ASN A 226 -9.03 -2.13 1.59
C ASN A 226 -9.24 -2.92 2.89
N GLY A 227 -8.48 -3.99 3.13
CA GLY A 227 -8.47 -4.68 4.42
C GLY A 227 -9.47 -5.83 4.56
N ARG A 228 -10.49 -5.91 3.69
CA ARG A 228 -11.67 -6.78 3.89
C ARG A 228 -11.47 -8.25 3.51
N ILE A 229 -10.84 -8.55 2.37
CA ILE A 229 -10.59 -9.94 1.92
C ILE A 229 -9.10 -10.26 1.98
N PRO A 230 -8.64 -11.15 2.89
CA PRO A 230 -7.22 -11.35 3.13
C PRO A 230 -6.41 -11.57 1.85
N ASN A 231 -5.38 -10.75 1.64
CA ASN A 231 -4.56 -10.79 0.43
C ASN A 231 -3.58 -11.98 0.46
N THR A 232 -4.08 -13.19 0.23
CA THR A 232 -3.31 -14.44 0.20
C THR A 232 -3.49 -15.20 -1.11
N PRO A 233 -2.52 -16.05 -1.51
CA PRO A 233 -2.67 -16.90 -2.70
C PRO A 233 -3.92 -17.77 -2.65
N PHE A 234 -4.31 -18.23 -1.46
CA PHE A 234 -5.54 -19.00 -1.26
C PHE A 234 -6.78 -18.21 -1.71
N PHE A 235 -6.99 -16.99 -1.20
CA PHE A 235 -8.15 -16.19 -1.57
C PHE A 235 -8.14 -15.80 -3.05
N ALA A 236 -6.97 -15.47 -3.61
CA ALA A 236 -6.85 -15.20 -5.05
C ALA A 236 -7.24 -16.42 -5.91
N SER A 237 -6.80 -17.63 -5.52
CA SER A 237 -7.17 -18.87 -6.21
C SER A 237 -8.65 -19.22 -6.05
N LEU A 238 -9.22 -19.03 -4.86
CA LEU A 238 -10.62 -19.29 -4.58
C LEU A 238 -11.54 -18.37 -5.39
N ILE A 239 -11.24 -17.06 -5.41
CA ILE A 239 -12.00 -16.09 -6.22
C ILE A 239 -11.91 -16.43 -7.71
N SER A 240 -10.70 -16.75 -8.19
CA SER A 240 -10.51 -17.15 -9.59
C SER A 240 -11.31 -18.41 -9.95
N PHE A 241 -11.34 -19.41 -9.06
CA PHE A 241 -12.13 -20.63 -9.25
C PHE A 241 -13.63 -20.34 -9.30
N LEU A 242 -14.14 -19.50 -8.39
CA LEU A 242 -15.56 -19.12 -8.36
C LEU A 242 -15.97 -18.32 -9.60
N LEU A 243 -15.16 -17.34 -10.01
CA LEU A 243 -15.39 -16.57 -11.23
C LEU A 243 -15.29 -17.46 -12.48
N GLY A 244 -14.33 -18.38 -12.54
CA GLY A 244 -14.22 -19.34 -13.64
C GLY A 244 -15.42 -20.28 -13.73
N SER A 245 -15.93 -20.74 -12.59
CA SER A 245 -17.14 -21.56 -12.51
C SER A 245 -18.38 -20.80 -12.99
N LEU A 246 -18.53 -19.53 -12.54
CA LEU A 246 -19.61 -18.65 -12.99
C LEU A 246 -19.52 -18.35 -14.48
N PHE A 247 -18.31 -18.11 -15.00
CA PHE A 247 -18.07 -17.94 -16.43
C PHE A 247 -18.48 -19.17 -17.23
N GLY A 248 -18.04 -20.37 -16.80
CA GLY A 248 -18.36 -21.62 -17.47
C GLY A 248 -19.87 -21.90 -17.50
N LEU A 249 -20.56 -21.73 -16.35
CA LEU A 249 -22.01 -21.88 -16.27
C LEU A 249 -22.75 -20.82 -17.10
N GLY A 250 -22.31 -19.56 -17.05
CA GLY A 250 -22.90 -18.47 -17.84
C GLY A 250 -22.73 -18.68 -19.34
N LEU A 251 -21.54 -19.09 -19.78
CA LEU A 251 -21.26 -19.40 -21.18
C LEU A 251 -22.05 -20.61 -21.67
N LEU A 252 -22.14 -21.66 -20.85
CA LEU A 252 -22.97 -22.82 -21.16
C LEU A 252 -24.44 -22.40 -21.33
N ALA A 253 -24.98 -21.60 -20.41
CA ALA A 253 -26.34 -21.07 -20.51
C ALA A 253 -26.53 -20.12 -21.71
N ALA A 254 -25.49 -19.38 -22.09
CA ALA A 254 -25.49 -18.53 -23.27
C ALA A 254 -25.64 -19.36 -24.56
N LEU A 255 -24.85 -20.44 -24.66
CA LEU A 255 -24.84 -21.33 -25.82
C LEU A 255 -26.08 -22.23 -25.85
N SER A 256 -26.42 -22.93 -24.76
CA SER A 256 -27.61 -23.78 -24.71
C SER A 256 -28.88 -22.95 -24.90
N GLY A 257 -28.97 -21.79 -24.25
CA GLY A 257 -30.05 -20.83 -24.43
C GLY A 257 -30.18 -20.30 -25.86
N ALA A 258 -29.17 -20.42 -26.71
CA ALA A 258 -29.25 -20.09 -28.13
C ALA A 258 -29.71 -21.26 -29.01
N PHE A 259 -29.51 -22.52 -28.61
CA PHE A 259 -29.64 -23.69 -29.48
C PHE A 259 -30.65 -24.76 -29.02
N THR A 260 -31.10 -24.81 -27.76
CA THR A 260 -32.00 -25.87 -27.27
C THR A 260 -33.48 -25.44 -27.23
N LEU A 261 -34.37 -26.28 -27.79
CA LEU A 261 -35.83 -26.04 -27.82
C LEU A 261 -36.49 -26.17 -26.43
N GLU A 262 -36.03 -27.09 -25.59
CA GLU A 262 -36.54 -27.27 -24.22
C GLU A 262 -35.59 -26.59 -23.23
N ARG A 263 -35.97 -25.41 -22.74
CA ARG A 263 -35.19 -24.63 -21.77
C ARG A 263 -36.09 -24.09 -20.66
N PRO A 264 -35.56 -23.98 -19.42
CA PRO A 264 -36.24 -23.20 -18.40
C PRO A 264 -36.46 -21.77 -18.88
N TRP A 265 -37.60 -21.17 -18.52
CA TRP A 265 -37.99 -19.83 -18.99
C TRP A 265 -36.95 -18.73 -18.72
N TRP A 266 -36.12 -18.91 -17.68
CA TRP A 266 -35.06 -17.97 -17.28
C TRP A 266 -33.71 -18.22 -17.98
N ALA A 267 -33.47 -19.42 -18.53
CA ALA A 267 -32.20 -19.84 -19.11
C ALA A 267 -32.04 -19.29 -20.53
N THR A 268 -31.88 -17.98 -20.60
CA THR A 268 -31.80 -17.18 -21.82
C THR A 268 -30.34 -16.86 -22.17
N TYR A 269 -30.05 -16.73 -23.47
CA TYR A 269 -28.68 -16.47 -23.89
C TYR A 269 -28.15 -15.12 -23.38
N GLN A 270 -29.04 -14.12 -23.25
CA GLN A 270 -28.70 -12.80 -22.74
C GLN A 270 -28.24 -12.85 -21.28
N LEU A 271 -28.96 -13.60 -20.43
CA LEU A 271 -28.62 -13.73 -19.01
C LEU A 271 -27.35 -14.55 -18.81
N GLY A 272 -27.18 -15.64 -19.57
CA GLY A 272 -25.96 -16.43 -19.58
C GLY A 272 -24.74 -15.59 -19.98
N PHE A 273 -24.86 -14.83 -21.08
CA PHE A 273 -23.80 -13.92 -21.53
C PHE A 273 -23.49 -12.84 -20.49
N PHE A 274 -24.50 -12.26 -19.84
CA PHE A 274 -24.29 -11.25 -18.80
C PHE A 274 -23.41 -11.77 -17.65
N PHE A 275 -23.73 -12.94 -17.10
CA PHE A 275 -22.92 -13.53 -16.02
C PHE A 275 -21.52 -13.94 -16.49
N ALA A 276 -21.40 -14.46 -17.71
CA ALA A 276 -20.11 -14.77 -18.30
C ALA A 276 -19.25 -13.50 -18.47
N ALA A 277 -19.81 -12.44 -19.06
CA ALA A 277 -19.13 -11.16 -19.24
C ALA A 277 -18.73 -10.52 -17.91
N TRP A 278 -19.61 -10.57 -16.90
CA TRP A 278 -19.34 -10.06 -15.55
C TRP A 278 -18.19 -10.81 -14.89
N ALA A 279 -18.20 -12.14 -14.95
CA ALA A 279 -17.13 -12.97 -14.40
C ALA A 279 -15.79 -12.74 -15.13
N ALA A 280 -15.82 -12.66 -16.46
CA ALA A 280 -14.66 -12.40 -17.29
C ALA A 280 -14.06 -11.02 -17.04
N PHE A 281 -14.88 -9.99 -16.83
CA PHE A 281 -14.42 -8.65 -16.47
C PHE A 281 -13.62 -8.66 -15.17
N HIS A 282 -14.19 -9.19 -14.08
CA HIS A 282 -13.55 -9.21 -12.77
C HIS A 282 -12.28 -10.05 -12.75
N TRP A 283 -12.32 -11.22 -13.39
CA TRP A 283 -11.13 -12.06 -13.51
C TRP A 283 -10.06 -11.40 -14.40
N GLY A 284 -10.47 -10.79 -15.51
CA GLY A 284 -9.57 -10.10 -16.45
C GLY A 284 -8.86 -8.90 -15.83
N GLU A 285 -9.53 -8.13 -14.97
CA GLU A 285 -8.91 -7.03 -14.21
C GLU A 285 -7.76 -7.54 -13.33
N TYR A 286 -7.97 -8.67 -12.62
CA TYR A 286 -6.92 -9.29 -11.82
C TYR A 286 -5.81 -9.87 -12.70
N ALA A 287 -6.15 -10.65 -13.72
CA ALA A 287 -5.20 -11.34 -14.59
C ALA A 287 -4.26 -10.35 -15.31
N VAL A 288 -4.80 -9.27 -15.87
CA VAL A 288 -4.00 -8.23 -16.53
C VAL A 288 -3.12 -7.49 -15.51
N THR A 289 -3.64 -7.21 -14.32
CA THR A 289 -2.83 -6.55 -13.27
C THR A 289 -1.71 -7.44 -12.79
N ALA A 290 -1.96 -8.73 -12.60
CA ALA A 290 -0.95 -9.72 -12.24
C ALA A 290 0.13 -9.85 -13.32
N GLY A 291 -0.25 -9.80 -14.61
CA GLY A 291 0.67 -9.91 -15.74
C GLY A 291 1.54 -8.67 -15.98
N TRP A 292 0.97 -7.46 -15.90
CA TRP A 292 1.64 -6.22 -16.33
C TRP A 292 1.91 -5.21 -15.21
N ASN A 293 1.41 -5.45 -13.99
CA ASN A 293 1.59 -4.55 -12.84
C ASN A 293 1.60 -5.31 -11.50
N LEU A 294 2.47 -6.32 -11.42
CA LEU A 294 2.57 -7.23 -10.27
C LEU A 294 2.75 -6.51 -8.93
N GLU A 295 3.45 -5.37 -8.91
CA GLU A 295 3.69 -4.57 -7.70
C GLU A 295 2.41 -4.02 -7.06
N LYS A 296 1.37 -3.80 -7.86
CA LYS A 296 0.06 -3.30 -7.40
C LYS A 296 -1.00 -4.39 -7.32
N CYS A 297 -0.67 -5.62 -7.71
CA CYS A 297 -1.61 -6.73 -7.75
C CYS A 297 -1.97 -7.19 -6.33
N SER A 298 -3.27 -7.27 -6.05
CA SER A 298 -3.82 -7.81 -4.80
C SER A 298 -5.19 -8.43 -5.05
N VAL A 299 -5.80 -9.02 -4.03
CA VAL A 299 -7.18 -9.51 -4.11
C VAL A 299 -8.18 -8.38 -4.44
N ASP A 300 -7.87 -7.12 -4.14
CA ASP A 300 -8.73 -5.99 -4.54
C ASP A 300 -8.69 -5.73 -6.06
N SER A 301 -7.67 -6.24 -6.77
CA SER A 301 -7.55 -6.10 -8.23
C SER A 301 -8.63 -6.87 -9.00
N PHE A 302 -9.36 -7.79 -8.36
CA PHE A 302 -10.58 -8.37 -8.93
C PHE A 302 -11.72 -7.36 -9.05
N LEU A 303 -11.66 -6.22 -8.34
CA LEU A 303 -12.69 -5.16 -8.34
C LEU A 303 -14.09 -5.63 -7.92
N LEU A 304 -14.18 -6.69 -7.12
CA LEU A 304 -15.47 -7.18 -6.62
C LEU A 304 -16.12 -6.19 -5.65
N GLU A 305 -15.32 -5.44 -4.88
CA GLU A 305 -15.79 -4.45 -3.92
C GLU A 305 -15.64 -3.01 -4.44
N ASN A 306 -16.53 -2.59 -5.33
CA ASN A 306 -16.60 -1.21 -5.85
C ASN A 306 -17.66 -0.34 -5.13
N GLY A 307 -18.01 -0.70 -3.88
CA GLY A 307 -18.99 0.00 -3.05
C GLY A 307 -20.42 -0.56 -3.16
N SER A 308 -21.29 -0.23 -2.20
CA SER A 308 -22.66 -0.76 -2.14
C SER A 308 -23.48 -0.45 -3.39
N MET A 309 -23.31 0.76 -3.95
CA MET A 309 -24.01 1.18 -5.17
C MET A 309 -23.70 0.30 -6.38
N TYR A 310 -22.49 -0.28 -6.46
CA TYR A 310 -22.11 -1.20 -7.54
C TYR A 310 -22.95 -2.48 -7.48
N HIS A 311 -23.08 -3.08 -6.29
CA HIS A 311 -23.88 -4.28 -6.09
C HIS A 311 -25.37 -4.02 -6.30
N ILE A 312 -25.87 -2.87 -5.85
CA ILE A 312 -27.25 -2.44 -6.09
C ILE A 312 -27.52 -2.29 -7.59
N ALA A 313 -26.59 -1.71 -8.35
CA ALA A 313 -26.73 -1.56 -9.80
C ALA A 313 -26.82 -2.92 -10.53
N HIS A 314 -25.99 -3.91 -10.15
CA HIS A 314 -26.05 -5.24 -10.77
C HIS A 314 -27.31 -6.01 -10.34
N GLY A 315 -27.68 -5.92 -9.06
CA GLY A 315 -28.91 -6.53 -8.56
C GLY A 315 -30.17 -5.97 -9.23
N THR A 316 -30.23 -4.65 -9.42
CA THR A 316 -31.34 -3.99 -10.14
C THR A 316 -31.40 -4.37 -11.61
N ALA A 317 -30.26 -4.49 -12.30
CA ALA A 317 -30.21 -4.96 -13.68
C ALA A 317 -30.74 -6.40 -13.83
N VAL A 318 -30.32 -7.31 -12.95
CA VAL A 318 -30.82 -8.70 -12.96
C VAL A 318 -32.30 -8.75 -12.58
N ALA A 319 -32.73 -7.97 -11.59
CA ALA A 319 -34.12 -7.91 -11.18
C ALA A 319 -35.04 -7.38 -12.29
N GLU A 320 -34.69 -6.27 -12.94
CA GLU A 320 -35.44 -5.73 -14.09
C GLU A 320 -35.53 -6.77 -15.21
N TYR A 321 -34.44 -7.47 -15.49
CA TYR A 321 -34.41 -8.50 -16.53
C TYR A 321 -35.37 -9.64 -16.22
N VAL A 322 -35.24 -10.26 -15.04
CA VAL A 322 -36.05 -11.42 -14.63
C VAL A 322 -37.52 -11.06 -14.51
N LEU A 323 -37.85 -9.90 -13.93
CA LEU A 323 -39.24 -9.44 -13.80
C LEU A 323 -39.86 -9.19 -15.18
N THR A 324 -39.14 -8.49 -16.06
CA THR A 324 -39.63 -8.21 -17.41
C THR A 324 -39.74 -9.49 -18.24
N LEU A 325 -38.80 -10.41 -18.11
CA LEU A 325 -38.84 -11.71 -18.78
C LEU A 325 -40.05 -12.53 -18.34
N TYR A 326 -40.38 -12.51 -17.04
CA TYR A 326 -41.53 -13.23 -16.49
C TYR A 326 -42.88 -12.62 -16.91
N PHE A 327 -43.04 -11.30 -16.75
CA PHE A 327 -44.33 -10.63 -17.00
C PHE A 327 -44.56 -10.24 -18.46
N ARG A 328 -43.48 -9.94 -19.21
CA ARG A 328 -43.51 -9.40 -20.58
C ARG A 328 -42.35 -9.94 -21.43
N PRO A 329 -42.29 -11.27 -21.68
CA PRO A 329 -41.17 -11.89 -22.39
C PRO A 329 -40.92 -11.32 -23.80
N ALA A 330 -41.98 -10.83 -24.48
CA ALA A 330 -41.87 -10.19 -25.79
C ALA A 330 -40.88 -9.02 -25.84
N TRP A 331 -40.68 -8.30 -24.72
CA TRP A 331 -39.74 -7.17 -24.63
C TRP A 331 -38.27 -7.62 -24.63
N LYS A 332 -38.01 -8.92 -24.47
CA LYS A 332 -36.68 -9.52 -24.48
C LYS A 332 -36.32 -10.19 -25.81
N VAL A 333 -37.15 -10.05 -26.84
CA VAL A 333 -36.99 -10.71 -28.15
C VAL A 333 -36.52 -9.73 -29.23
N HIS A 334 -35.43 -9.01 -28.95
CA HIS A 334 -34.81 -8.05 -29.89
C HIS A 334 -33.34 -8.39 -30.14
N PRO A 335 -33.04 -9.41 -30.97
CA PRO A 335 -31.69 -9.97 -31.10
C PRO A 335 -30.66 -8.99 -31.63
N TYR A 336 -31.05 -8.06 -32.52
CA TYR A 336 -30.12 -7.06 -33.07
C TYR A 336 -29.60 -6.09 -31.99
N ILE A 337 -30.45 -5.70 -31.03
CA ILE A 337 -30.05 -4.83 -29.92
C ILE A 337 -29.13 -5.61 -28.98
N SER A 338 -29.46 -6.86 -28.66
CA SER A 338 -28.61 -7.71 -27.83
C SER A 338 -27.25 -7.98 -28.49
N LEU A 339 -27.20 -8.22 -29.80
CA LEU A 339 -25.96 -8.41 -30.57
C LEU A 339 -25.09 -7.14 -30.59
N PHE A 340 -25.72 -5.97 -30.75
CA PHE A 340 -25.02 -4.70 -30.61
C PHE A 340 -24.46 -4.53 -29.19
N GLY A 341 -25.22 -4.90 -28.17
CA GLY A 341 -24.77 -4.95 -26.78
C GLY A 341 -23.56 -5.87 -26.58
N VAL A 342 -23.60 -7.10 -27.12
CA VAL A 342 -22.49 -8.06 -27.07
C VAL A 342 -21.24 -7.46 -27.70
N THR A 343 -21.38 -6.86 -28.89
CA THR A 343 -20.27 -6.20 -29.60
C THR A 343 -19.68 -5.08 -28.75
N LEU A 344 -20.52 -4.26 -28.12
CA LEU A 344 -20.11 -3.16 -27.26
C LEU A 344 -19.40 -3.65 -25.98
N VAL A 345 -19.86 -4.75 -25.38
CA VAL A 345 -19.21 -5.40 -24.23
C VAL A 345 -17.81 -5.90 -24.62
N LEU A 346 -17.67 -6.58 -25.75
CA LEU A 346 -16.38 -7.11 -26.21
C LEU A 346 -15.40 -5.98 -26.57
N LEU A 347 -15.86 -4.94 -27.28
CA LEU A 347 -15.05 -3.76 -27.59
C LEU A 347 -14.66 -2.98 -26.32
N GLY A 348 -15.60 -2.83 -25.38
CA GLY A 348 -15.34 -2.18 -24.10
C GLY A 348 -14.30 -2.93 -23.26
N GLN A 349 -14.42 -4.26 -23.18
CA GLN A 349 -13.48 -5.12 -22.46
C GLN A 349 -12.08 -5.09 -23.09
N THR A 350 -12.00 -5.20 -24.41
CA THR A 350 -10.71 -5.16 -25.13
C THR A 350 -10.04 -3.81 -25.00
N LEU A 351 -10.77 -2.71 -25.11
CA LEU A 351 -10.25 -1.36 -24.88
C LEU A 351 -9.77 -1.18 -23.44
N ARG A 352 -10.52 -1.69 -22.45
CA ARG A 352 -10.17 -1.64 -21.03
C ARG A 352 -8.88 -2.40 -20.74
N SER A 353 -8.83 -3.69 -21.08
CA SER A 353 -7.66 -4.54 -20.85
C SER A 353 -6.45 -4.07 -21.67
N GLY A 354 -6.66 -3.66 -22.93
CA GLY A 354 -5.60 -3.12 -23.78
C GLY A 354 -4.97 -1.85 -23.20
N ALA A 355 -5.78 -0.94 -22.65
CA ALA A 355 -5.29 0.25 -21.97
C ALA A 355 -4.44 -0.09 -20.73
N MET A 356 -4.88 -1.06 -19.93
CA MET A 356 -4.14 -1.51 -18.75
C MET A 356 -2.80 -2.16 -19.13
N ILE A 357 -2.79 -2.98 -20.18
CA ILE A 357 -1.58 -3.62 -20.72
C ILE A 357 -0.60 -2.54 -21.22
N HIS A 358 -1.08 -1.59 -22.03
CA HIS A 358 -0.26 -0.51 -22.60
C HIS A 358 0.33 0.37 -21.50
N ALA A 359 -0.47 0.82 -20.53
CA ALA A 359 0.02 1.67 -19.45
C ALA A 359 0.88 0.92 -18.41
N SER A 360 0.73 -0.41 -18.31
CA SER A 360 1.51 -1.31 -17.43
C SER A 360 1.66 -0.74 -16.00
N THR A 361 2.89 -0.45 -15.55
CA THR A 361 3.19 0.03 -14.20
C THR A 361 2.64 1.45 -13.91
N ASN A 362 2.37 2.23 -14.96
CA ASN A 362 1.72 3.54 -14.87
C ASN A 362 0.22 3.43 -14.58
N PHE A 363 -0.42 2.30 -14.92
CA PHE A 363 -1.84 2.06 -14.61
C PHE A 363 -2.10 1.89 -13.11
N SER A 364 -3.26 2.32 -12.62
CA SER A 364 -3.70 2.09 -11.25
C SER A 364 -5.23 2.09 -11.16
N HIS A 365 -5.81 1.13 -10.43
CA HIS A 365 -7.26 1.11 -10.15
C HIS A 365 -7.73 2.28 -9.29
N ALA A 366 -6.84 2.82 -8.45
CA ALA A 366 -7.09 4.02 -7.67
C ALA A 366 -6.37 5.24 -8.29
N VAL A 367 -7.05 6.39 -8.32
CA VAL A 367 -6.46 7.64 -8.80
C VAL A 367 -5.24 7.99 -7.95
N ALA A 368 -4.11 8.19 -8.61
CA ALA A 368 -2.86 8.56 -7.96
C ALA A 368 -2.83 10.09 -7.72
N PHE A 369 -2.66 10.50 -6.47
CA PHE A 369 -2.51 11.93 -6.09
C PHE A 369 -1.06 12.30 -5.76
N ARG A 370 -0.11 11.37 -5.90
CA ARG A 370 1.33 11.61 -5.78
C ARG A 370 2.08 10.97 -6.93
N LYS A 371 2.99 11.71 -7.57
CA LYS A 371 3.85 11.21 -8.64
C LYS A 371 4.92 10.27 -8.05
N ARG A 372 5.04 9.07 -8.63
CA ARG A 372 6.15 8.15 -8.33
C ARG A 372 7.32 8.46 -9.27
N PRO A 373 8.58 8.18 -8.88
CA PRO A 373 9.73 8.38 -9.76
C PRO A 373 9.61 7.62 -11.09
N SER A 374 9.03 6.42 -11.07
CA SER A 374 8.78 5.59 -12.26
C SER A 374 7.53 5.97 -13.05
N HIS A 375 6.73 6.96 -12.61
CA HIS A 375 5.50 7.34 -13.29
C HIS A 375 5.80 8.27 -14.47
N VAL A 376 5.60 7.75 -15.67
CA VAL A 376 5.80 8.45 -16.95
C VAL A 376 4.47 8.74 -17.63
N LEU A 377 4.44 9.79 -18.44
CA LEU A 377 3.27 10.15 -19.24
C LEU A 377 3.21 9.27 -20.50
N VAL A 378 2.15 8.49 -20.65
CA VAL A 378 1.91 7.61 -21.82
C VAL A 378 1.01 8.33 -22.81
N THR A 379 1.45 8.49 -24.06
CA THR A 379 0.72 9.22 -25.11
C THR A 379 0.70 8.52 -26.47
N ASP A 380 1.24 7.30 -26.54
CA ASP A 380 1.38 6.48 -27.73
C ASP A 380 0.34 5.34 -27.80
N GLY A 381 0.25 4.69 -28.97
CA GLY A 381 -0.74 3.64 -29.26
C GLY A 381 -2.17 4.04 -28.94
N ILE A 382 -2.86 3.29 -28.07
CA ILE A 382 -4.27 3.56 -27.72
C ILE A 382 -4.42 4.94 -27.06
N TYR A 383 -3.42 5.38 -26.29
CA TYR A 383 -3.40 6.70 -25.66
C TYR A 383 -3.23 7.84 -26.67
N ALA A 384 -2.78 7.58 -27.91
CA ALA A 384 -2.76 8.62 -28.95
C ALA A 384 -4.18 9.06 -29.38
N TYR A 385 -5.19 8.20 -29.19
CA TYR A 385 -6.57 8.44 -29.63
C TYR A 385 -7.52 8.80 -28.48
N LEU A 386 -7.27 8.27 -27.28
CA LEU A 386 -8.07 8.54 -26.08
C LEU A 386 -7.16 8.85 -24.89
N ARG A 387 -7.49 9.87 -24.10
CA ARG A 387 -6.75 10.17 -22.85
C ARG A 387 -6.99 9.13 -21.77
N HIS A 388 -8.23 8.64 -21.69
CA HIS A 388 -8.69 7.69 -20.67
C HIS A 388 -9.32 6.45 -21.32
N PRO A 389 -8.60 5.68 -22.15
CA PRO A 389 -9.16 4.54 -22.88
C PRO A 389 -9.72 3.48 -21.95
N SER A 390 -9.07 3.31 -20.79
CA SER A 390 -9.53 2.39 -19.76
C SER A 390 -10.88 2.79 -19.14
N TYR A 391 -11.22 4.08 -19.13
CA TYR A 391 -12.51 4.58 -18.64
C TYR A 391 -13.58 4.50 -19.70
N ALA A 392 -13.25 4.87 -20.94
CA ALA A 392 -14.13 4.68 -22.09
C ALA A 392 -14.51 3.19 -22.24
N GLY A 393 -13.54 2.28 -22.14
CA GLY A 393 -13.77 0.84 -22.20
C GLY A 393 -14.78 0.35 -21.16
N PHE A 394 -14.61 0.75 -19.89
CA PHE A 394 -15.56 0.39 -18.83
C PHE A 394 -16.94 1.04 -19.00
N PHE A 395 -16.99 2.31 -19.46
CA PHE A 395 -18.24 3.02 -19.73
C PHE A 395 -19.08 2.27 -20.78
N TYR A 396 -18.48 1.95 -21.94
CA TYR A 396 -19.17 1.23 -23.00
C TYR A 396 -19.46 -0.22 -22.64
N TRP A 397 -18.56 -0.90 -21.91
CA TRP A 397 -18.81 -2.23 -21.37
C TRP A 397 -20.07 -2.25 -20.49
N ALA A 398 -20.19 -1.31 -19.54
CA ALA A 398 -21.31 -1.23 -18.63
C ALA A 398 -22.63 -0.98 -19.36
N LEU A 399 -22.67 -0.08 -20.35
CA LEU A 399 -23.85 0.16 -21.17
C LEU A 399 -24.21 -1.04 -22.06
N GLY A 400 -23.19 -1.70 -22.63
CA GLY A 400 -23.34 -2.91 -23.42
C GLY A 400 -24.05 -4.01 -22.66
N THR A 401 -23.72 -4.22 -21.37
CA THR A 401 -24.40 -5.25 -20.55
C THR A 401 -25.91 -5.03 -20.45
N GLN A 402 -26.36 -3.76 -20.37
CA GLN A 402 -27.79 -3.44 -20.28
C GLN A 402 -28.50 -3.56 -21.64
N LEU A 403 -27.78 -3.32 -22.74
CA LEU A 403 -28.28 -3.60 -24.09
C LEU A 403 -28.41 -5.09 -24.37
N VAL A 404 -27.47 -5.92 -23.90
CA VAL A 404 -27.59 -7.38 -23.97
C VAL A 404 -28.87 -7.83 -23.28
N LEU A 405 -29.11 -7.35 -22.06
CA LEU A 405 -30.30 -7.68 -21.28
C LEU A 405 -31.58 -6.98 -21.77
N LEU A 406 -31.52 -6.05 -22.71
CA LEU A 406 -32.67 -5.26 -23.18
C LEU A 406 -33.40 -4.56 -22.02
N ASN A 407 -32.64 -3.97 -21.08
CA ASN A 407 -33.16 -3.31 -19.89
C ASN A 407 -33.23 -1.79 -20.09
N PRO A 408 -34.38 -1.21 -20.50
CA PRO A 408 -34.47 0.22 -20.77
C PRO A 408 -34.25 1.07 -19.51
N VAL A 409 -34.75 0.65 -18.34
CA VAL A 409 -34.65 1.45 -17.11
C VAL A 409 -33.20 1.43 -16.61
N SER A 410 -32.61 0.24 -16.48
CA SER A 410 -31.21 0.10 -16.07
C SER A 410 -30.25 0.74 -17.07
N PHE A 411 -30.54 0.73 -18.38
CA PHE A 411 -29.71 1.42 -19.36
C PHE A 411 -29.63 2.93 -19.10
N VAL A 412 -30.76 3.58 -18.81
CA VAL A 412 -30.79 5.02 -18.48
C VAL A 412 -30.07 5.29 -17.15
N LEU A 413 -30.32 4.47 -16.13
CA LEU A 413 -29.67 4.61 -14.83
C LEU A 413 -28.15 4.40 -14.90
N TYR A 414 -27.69 3.38 -15.62
CA TYR A 414 -26.27 3.11 -15.85
C TYR A 414 -25.62 4.26 -16.63
N SER A 415 -26.29 4.78 -17.65
CA SER A 415 -25.80 5.93 -18.43
C SER A 415 -25.57 7.14 -17.55
N GLY A 416 -26.56 7.55 -16.75
CA GLY A 416 -26.44 8.69 -15.84
C GLY A 416 -25.39 8.46 -14.75
N ALA A 417 -25.39 7.27 -14.13
CA ALA A 417 -24.47 6.93 -13.05
C ALA A 417 -23.01 6.86 -13.52
N MET A 418 -22.74 6.17 -14.63
CA MET A 418 -21.40 6.05 -15.21
C MET A 418 -20.89 7.38 -15.73
N TRP A 419 -21.73 8.17 -16.40
CA TRP A 419 -21.36 9.50 -16.85
C TRP A 419 -20.95 10.40 -15.68
N ARG A 420 -21.79 10.48 -14.64
CA ARG A 420 -21.50 11.27 -13.44
C ARG A 420 -20.22 10.79 -12.76
N PHE A 421 -20.04 9.48 -12.61
CA PHE A 421 -18.85 8.90 -12.00
C PHE A 421 -17.57 9.29 -12.75
N PHE A 422 -17.54 9.09 -14.07
CA PHE A 422 -16.36 9.40 -14.87
C PHE A 422 -16.11 10.90 -15.05
N PHE A 423 -17.16 11.72 -15.11
CA PHE A 423 -17.01 13.17 -15.16
C PHE A 423 -16.20 13.71 -13.97
N TYR A 424 -16.58 13.34 -12.74
CA TYR A 424 -15.85 13.78 -11.55
C TYR A 424 -14.50 13.11 -11.41
N ARG A 425 -14.39 11.83 -11.78
CA ARG A 425 -13.16 11.06 -11.66
C ARG A 425 -12.07 11.54 -12.62
N VAL A 426 -12.40 11.74 -13.90
CA VAL A 426 -11.51 12.31 -14.91
C VAL A 426 -11.05 13.69 -14.46
N LYS A 427 -11.96 14.57 -14.04
CA LYS A 427 -11.61 15.92 -13.57
C LYS A 427 -10.63 15.90 -12.38
N ALA A 428 -10.80 14.97 -11.44
CA ALA A 428 -9.90 14.84 -10.30
C ALA A 428 -8.53 14.30 -10.71
N GLU A 429 -8.50 13.30 -11.60
CA GLU A 429 -7.28 12.68 -12.08
C GLU A 429 -6.46 13.60 -12.98
N GLU A 430 -7.11 14.31 -13.90
CA GLU A 430 -6.42 15.26 -14.78
C GLU A 430 -5.78 16.41 -14.01
N ARG A 431 -6.39 16.88 -12.90
CA ARG A 431 -5.74 17.84 -12.00
C ARG A 431 -4.44 17.28 -11.42
N ALA A 432 -4.43 15.99 -11.06
CA ALA A 432 -3.23 15.33 -10.57
C ALA A 432 -2.19 15.15 -11.69
N LEU A 433 -2.63 14.77 -12.91
CA LEU A 433 -1.74 14.61 -14.07
C LEU A 433 -1.10 15.93 -14.51
N VAL A 434 -1.85 17.04 -14.49
CA VAL A 434 -1.29 18.39 -14.69
C VAL A 434 -0.25 18.71 -13.61
N ALA A 435 -0.53 18.39 -12.34
CA ALA A 435 0.45 18.58 -11.27
C ALA A 435 1.70 17.68 -11.41
N PHE A 436 1.59 16.54 -12.10
CA PHE A 436 2.70 15.60 -12.29
C PHE A 436 3.57 15.92 -13.49
N PHE A 437 2.98 16.38 -14.59
CA PHE A 437 3.66 16.50 -15.89
C PHE A 437 3.59 17.91 -16.48
N GLY A 438 2.88 18.85 -15.84
CA GLY A 438 2.84 20.26 -16.25
C GLY A 438 2.36 20.45 -17.69
N GLU A 439 3.11 21.23 -18.46
CA GLU A 439 2.77 21.58 -19.84
C GLU A 439 2.66 20.38 -20.80
N GLU A 440 3.42 19.31 -20.58
CA GLU A 440 3.37 18.12 -21.45
C GLU A 440 1.97 17.51 -21.46
N TYR A 441 1.35 17.40 -20.27
CA TYR A 441 -0.01 16.91 -20.16
C TYR A 441 -1.02 17.89 -20.74
N GLU A 442 -0.82 19.21 -20.58
CA GLU A 442 -1.74 20.19 -21.18
C GLU A 442 -1.73 20.16 -22.71
N LYS A 443 -0.56 20.01 -23.33
CA LYS A 443 -0.43 19.85 -24.79
C LYS A 443 -1.14 18.58 -25.25
N TYR A 444 -0.94 17.48 -24.54
CA TYR A 444 -1.65 16.23 -24.79
C TYR A 444 -3.16 16.38 -24.63
N ARG A 445 -3.62 17.06 -23.57
CA ARG A 445 -5.04 17.29 -23.28
C ARG A 445 -5.77 18.04 -24.40
N LYS A 446 -5.12 19.03 -25.00
CA LYS A 446 -5.69 19.82 -26.10
C LYS A 446 -5.86 19.01 -27.39
N ARG A 447 -5.05 17.98 -27.60
CA ARG A 447 -5.02 17.20 -28.86
C ARG A 447 -5.91 15.97 -28.84
N VAL A 448 -6.03 15.30 -27.69
CA VAL A 448 -6.66 13.97 -27.58
C VAL A 448 -7.88 14.05 -26.69
N GLY A 449 -9.02 13.47 -27.06
CA GLY A 449 -10.28 13.49 -26.30
C GLY A 449 -10.43 12.32 -25.31
N THR A 450 -11.54 12.28 -24.57
CA THR A 450 -11.85 11.18 -23.62
C THR A 450 -12.77 10.09 -24.22
N TRP A 451 -13.51 10.42 -25.29
CA TRP A 451 -14.56 9.61 -25.92
C TRP A 451 -15.69 9.17 -24.98
N ILE A 452 -15.85 9.85 -23.84
CA ILE A 452 -17.07 9.80 -23.04
C ILE A 452 -17.82 11.11 -23.32
N PRO A 453 -19.08 11.06 -23.82
CA PRO A 453 -19.81 12.27 -24.20
C PRO A 453 -19.84 13.30 -23.08
N PHE A 454 -19.54 14.57 -23.39
CA PHE A 454 -19.58 15.70 -22.44
C PHE A 454 -18.62 15.59 -21.23
N VAL A 455 -17.62 14.71 -21.29
CA VAL A 455 -16.53 14.67 -20.30
C VAL A 455 -15.34 15.50 -20.84
N PRO A 456 -14.92 16.56 -20.13
CA PRO A 456 -13.92 17.52 -20.61
C PRO A 456 -12.53 16.91 -20.79
#